data_AF-A0A8T5IWY9-F1
#
_entry.id   AF-A0A8T5IWY9-F1
#
_cell.length_a   1.000
_cell.length_b   1.000
_cell.length_c   1.000
_cell.angle_alpha   90.00
_cell.angle_beta   90.00
_cell.angle_gamma   90.00
#
_symmetry.space_group_name_H-M   'P 1'
#
loop_
_entity.id
_entity.type
_entity.pdbx_description
1 polymer ?
#
loop_
_entity_poly.entity_id
_entity_poly.type
_entity_poly.pdbx_seq_one_letter_code
_entity_poly.pdbx_strand_id
1 'polypeptide(L)'
;MFFSKKKGKIKIDEFTGDYNFKNRYKTNIKVVPTGSTLEDAKKNFVNLIDQNMKKLQSVPNRPKMMKYFDNIMSSNFQPRIKELEEFKAAGGKIVGTFCLQVPEELIYAAGCIPIRLSCAFYDSISVAEEIIPSNTCPMVRSSIGFPFLKINPFFDMCDVVVIPTTCDGKKKMAEVMSNYKHVWTIELPQDKEHLDARDQYLLQVKLFKERLERLTGKKIPRSNIENSIKLLQKRTTA
;
A
#
# COMPACT_ATOMS: atom_id res chain seq x y z
N MET A 1 -12.86 44.66 6.54
CA MET A 1 -14.27 44.33 6.77
C MET A 1 -14.39 42.80 6.74
N PHE A 2 -14.71 42.20 7.90
CA PHE A 2 -15.08 40.79 8.17
C PHE A 2 -14.17 39.63 7.70
N PHE A 3 -13.10 39.35 8.45
CA PHE A 3 -12.72 37.96 8.73
C PHE A 3 -13.28 37.59 10.11
N SER A 4 -14.55 37.18 10.13
CA SER A 4 -15.15 36.57 11.31
C SER A 4 -14.44 35.23 11.56
N LYS A 5 -13.73 35.12 12.69
CA LYS A 5 -13.27 33.85 13.25
C LYS A 5 -14.49 33.00 13.64
N LYS A 6 -15.19 32.40 12.67
CA LYS A 6 -16.08 31.28 12.96
C LYS A 6 -15.18 30.08 13.29
N LYS A 7 -15.04 29.78 14.58
CA LYS A 7 -14.67 28.45 15.09
C LYS A 7 -15.77 27.43 14.76
N GLY A 8 -16.12 27.30 13.48
CA GLY A 8 -16.99 26.24 12.99
C GLY A 8 -16.13 24.99 12.85
N LYS A 9 -16.54 23.89 13.47
CA LYS A 9 -16.05 22.57 13.07
C LYS A 9 -16.36 22.46 11.58
N ILE A 10 -15.35 22.41 10.72
CA ILE A 10 -15.54 22.08 9.31
C ILE A 10 -16.24 20.72 9.30
N LYS A 11 -17.51 20.72 8.92
CA LYS A 11 -18.27 19.52 8.65
C LYS A 11 -17.76 19.00 7.31
N ILE A 12 -17.02 17.89 7.37
CA ILE A 12 -16.34 17.26 6.21
C ILE A 12 -17.34 16.98 5.07
N ASP A 13 -18.60 16.79 5.42
CA ASP A 13 -19.78 16.61 4.58
C ASP A 13 -20.22 17.85 3.80
N GLU A 14 -19.84 19.07 4.20
CA GLU A 14 -20.32 20.32 3.57
C GLU A 14 -19.50 20.78 2.35
N PHE A 15 -18.30 20.22 2.10
CA PHE A 15 -17.37 20.79 1.10
C PHE A 15 -16.96 19.92 -0.10
N THR A 16 -17.35 18.64 -0.20
CA THR A 16 -16.97 17.86 -1.41
C THR A 16 -17.97 16.75 -1.75
N GLY A 17 -18.44 16.69 -2.99
CA GLY A 17 -19.08 15.49 -3.54
C GLY A 17 -18.12 14.29 -3.67
N ASP A 18 -16.82 14.50 -3.49
CA ASP A 18 -15.72 13.55 -3.71
C ASP A 18 -15.34 12.69 -2.47
N TYR A 19 -15.83 13.01 -1.26
CA TYR A 19 -15.63 12.17 -0.06
C TYR A 19 -16.70 11.09 0.14
N ASN A 20 -17.39 10.68 -0.93
CA ASN A 20 -18.25 9.49 -0.90
C ASN A 20 -17.44 8.17 -0.74
N PHE A 21 -16.10 8.27 -0.70
CA PHE A 21 -15.14 7.17 -0.56
C PHE A 21 -15.28 6.08 -1.63
N LYS A 22 -15.92 6.40 -2.76
CA LYS A 22 -15.90 5.57 -3.95
C LYS A 22 -14.51 5.63 -4.59
N ASN A 23 -14.23 4.64 -5.44
CA ASN A 23 -12.96 4.57 -6.16
C ASN A 23 -12.84 5.74 -7.15
N ARG A 24 -12.06 6.77 -6.79
CA ARG A 24 -12.08 8.10 -7.42
C ARG A 24 -11.77 8.09 -8.91
N TYR A 25 -10.88 7.20 -9.35
CA TYR A 25 -10.31 7.24 -10.70
C TYR A 25 -10.68 6.03 -11.56
N LYS A 26 -11.77 5.33 -11.23
CA LYS A 26 -12.16 4.15 -12.01
C LYS A 26 -12.49 4.58 -13.44
N THR A 27 -11.66 4.15 -14.38
CA THR A 27 -11.92 4.29 -15.82
C THR A 27 -12.60 3.02 -16.34
N ASN A 28 -13.32 3.12 -17.45
CA ASN A 28 -13.92 1.95 -18.10
C ASN A 28 -12.92 1.17 -18.97
N ILE A 29 -11.65 1.59 -19.01
CA ILE A 29 -10.60 0.97 -19.83
C ILE A 29 -9.85 -0.03 -18.95
N LYS A 30 -9.99 -1.31 -19.27
CA LYS A 30 -9.21 -2.40 -18.65
C LYS A 30 -8.30 -2.99 -19.71
N VAL A 31 -7.02 -2.67 -19.62
CA VAL A 31 -5.98 -3.40 -20.35
C VAL A 31 -5.59 -4.60 -19.51
N VAL A 32 -5.71 -5.80 -20.06
CA VAL A 32 -5.19 -7.02 -19.44
C VAL A 32 -3.99 -7.43 -20.28
N PRO A 33 -2.78 -7.45 -19.70
CA PRO A 33 -1.59 -7.89 -20.42
C PRO A 33 -1.76 -9.33 -20.92
N THR A 34 -1.32 -9.63 -22.13
CA THR A 34 -1.48 -10.96 -22.75
C THR A 34 -0.17 -11.45 -23.35
N GLY A 35 0.14 -12.76 -23.19
CA GLY A 35 1.20 -13.42 -23.98
C GLY A 35 2.21 -14.23 -23.18
N SER A 36 3.27 -14.65 -23.88
CA SER A 36 4.41 -15.44 -23.38
C SER A 36 5.19 -14.73 -22.25
N THR A 37 5.16 -13.41 -22.23
CA THR A 37 5.79 -12.54 -21.23
C THR A 37 5.33 -12.84 -19.80
N LEU A 38 4.07 -13.25 -19.58
CA LEU A 38 3.57 -13.57 -18.23
C LEU A 38 4.17 -14.87 -17.68
N GLU A 39 4.18 -15.94 -18.48
CA GLU A 39 4.68 -17.25 -18.03
C GLU A 39 6.20 -17.24 -17.86
N ASP A 40 6.93 -16.57 -18.77
CA ASP A 40 8.38 -16.40 -18.65
C ASP A 40 8.74 -15.60 -17.40
N ALA A 41 8.02 -14.50 -17.11
CA ALA A 41 8.23 -13.71 -15.90
C ALA A 41 7.94 -14.51 -14.62
N LYS A 42 6.89 -15.34 -14.59
CA LYS A 42 6.58 -16.22 -13.44
C LYS A 42 7.69 -17.24 -13.22
N LYS A 43 8.11 -17.93 -14.27
CA LYS A 43 9.17 -18.94 -14.18
C LYS A 43 10.48 -18.33 -13.73
N ASN A 44 10.83 -17.16 -14.26
CA ASN A 44 12.06 -16.47 -13.89
C ASN A 44 12.02 -15.97 -12.44
N PHE A 45 10.86 -15.56 -11.92
CA PHE A 45 10.73 -15.15 -10.52
C PHE A 45 11.16 -16.26 -9.54
N VAL A 46 10.66 -17.49 -9.73
CA VAL A 46 11.02 -18.64 -8.88
C VAL A 46 12.51 -18.93 -8.98
N ASN A 47 13.04 -18.99 -10.21
CA ASN A 47 14.46 -19.23 -10.45
C ASN A 47 15.36 -18.19 -9.77
N LEU A 48 14.99 -16.90 -9.87
CA LEU A 48 15.75 -15.81 -9.26
C LEU A 48 15.70 -15.86 -7.74
N ILE A 49 14.57 -16.23 -7.13
CA ILE A 49 14.51 -16.44 -5.68
C ILE A 49 15.50 -17.54 -5.27
N ASP A 50 15.45 -18.70 -5.93
CA ASP A 50 16.32 -19.83 -5.59
C ASP A 50 17.81 -19.49 -5.75
N GLN A 51 18.18 -18.81 -6.84
CA GLN A 51 19.54 -18.36 -7.08
C GLN A 51 20.00 -17.35 -6.02
N ASN A 52 19.16 -16.35 -5.71
CA ASN A 52 19.50 -15.34 -4.71
C ASN A 52 19.57 -15.92 -3.30
N MET A 53 18.69 -16.87 -2.95
CA MET A 53 18.73 -17.56 -1.67
C MET A 53 20.01 -18.37 -1.50
N LYS A 54 20.43 -19.12 -2.53
CA LYS A 54 21.73 -19.84 -2.53
C LYS A 54 22.89 -18.87 -2.30
N LYS A 55 22.91 -17.74 -3.01
CA LYS A 55 23.95 -16.71 -2.89
C LYS A 55 23.96 -16.06 -1.50
N LEU A 56 22.79 -15.77 -0.93
CA LEU A 56 22.66 -15.22 0.43
C LEU A 56 23.13 -16.22 1.48
N GLN A 57 22.79 -17.50 1.33
CA GLN A 57 23.16 -18.56 2.26
C GLN A 57 24.65 -18.92 2.20
N SER A 58 25.32 -18.71 1.05
CA SER A 58 26.76 -18.95 0.91
C SER A 58 27.64 -17.90 1.58
N VAL A 59 27.09 -16.76 2.04
CA VAL A 59 27.87 -15.71 2.70
C VAL A 59 28.39 -16.26 4.06
N PRO A 60 29.70 -16.23 4.32
CA PRO A 60 30.25 -16.71 5.60
C PRO A 60 29.88 -15.76 6.76
N ASN A 61 29.92 -16.28 7.99
CA ASN A 61 29.74 -15.50 9.23
C ASN A 61 28.40 -14.75 9.36
N ARG A 62 27.31 -15.27 8.78
CA ARG A 62 25.97 -14.68 8.95
C ARG A 62 25.47 -14.83 10.41
N PRO A 63 24.82 -13.81 10.98
CA PRO A 63 24.18 -13.93 12.29
C PRO A 63 23.16 -15.07 12.34
N LYS A 64 23.15 -15.87 13.42
CA LYS A 64 22.20 -16.99 13.59
C LYS A 64 20.73 -16.57 13.45
N MET A 65 20.42 -15.33 13.84
CA MET A 65 19.07 -14.76 13.74
C MET A 65 18.57 -14.64 12.29
N MET A 66 19.46 -14.67 11.29
CA MET A 66 19.08 -14.64 9.87
C MET A 66 18.20 -15.82 9.46
N LYS A 67 18.25 -16.95 10.20
CA LYS A 67 17.41 -18.12 9.94
C LYS A 67 15.91 -17.79 9.93
N TYR A 68 15.46 -16.82 10.74
CA TYR A 68 14.08 -16.35 10.72
C TYR A 68 13.67 -15.81 9.35
N PHE A 69 14.48 -14.91 8.77
CA PHE A 69 14.21 -14.32 7.46
C PHE A 69 14.40 -15.32 6.33
N ASP A 70 15.41 -16.19 6.42
CA ASP A 70 15.65 -17.24 5.43
C ASP A 70 14.43 -18.16 5.31
N ASN A 71 13.83 -18.55 6.42
CA ASN A 71 12.64 -19.40 6.44
C ASN A 71 11.42 -18.71 5.79
N ILE A 72 11.26 -17.40 5.97
CA ILE A 72 10.17 -16.65 5.33
C ILE A 72 10.34 -16.65 3.81
N MET A 73 11.57 -16.41 3.34
CA MET A 73 11.88 -16.34 1.91
C MET A 73 11.83 -17.73 1.25
N SER A 74 12.42 -18.75 1.87
CA SER A 74 12.46 -20.11 1.31
C SER A 74 11.11 -20.81 1.30
N SER A 75 10.20 -20.43 2.21
CA SER A 75 8.82 -20.90 2.20
C SER A 75 7.91 -20.10 1.26
N ASN A 76 8.46 -19.21 0.41
CA ASN A 76 7.67 -18.34 -0.46
C ASN A 76 6.54 -17.60 0.29
N PHE A 77 6.84 -17.16 1.51
CA PHE A 77 5.89 -16.45 2.40
C PHE A 77 4.64 -17.26 2.81
N GLN A 78 4.60 -18.58 2.61
CA GLN A 78 3.43 -19.42 2.93
C GLN A 78 2.90 -19.24 4.36
N PRO A 79 3.75 -19.18 5.41
CA PRO A 79 3.26 -18.92 6.76
C PRO A 79 2.51 -17.59 6.89
N ARG A 80 2.99 -16.54 6.20
CA ARG A 80 2.36 -15.22 6.21
C ARG A 80 1.06 -15.23 5.41
N ILE A 81 1.02 -15.93 4.28
CA ILE A 81 -0.20 -16.10 3.47
C ILE A 81 -1.30 -16.73 4.33
N LYS A 82 -0.99 -17.83 5.04
CA LYS A 82 -1.93 -18.51 5.94
C LYS A 82 -2.44 -17.60 7.06
N GLU A 83 -1.55 -16.84 7.71
CA GLU A 83 -1.94 -15.87 8.75
C GLU A 83 -2.95 -14.83 8.22
N LEU A 84 -2.75 -14.35 6.99
CA LEU A 84 -3.64 -13.39 6.36
C LEU A 84 -4.98 -14.01 5.97
N GLU A 85 -4.99 -15.26 5.52
CA GLU A 85 -6.21 -16.02 5.22
C GLU A 85 -7.06 -16.22 6.46
N GLU A 86 -6.46 -16.68 7.56
CA GLU A 86 -7.12 -16.85 8.85
C GLU A 86 -7.67 -15.52 9.38
N PHE A 87 -6.86 -14.46 9.29
CA PHE A 87 -7.28 -13.12 9.69
C PHE A 87 -8.48 -12.61 8.87
N LYS A 88 -8.48 -12.82 7.55
CA LYS A 88 -9.63 -12.48 6.70
C LYS A 88 -10.85 -13.34 6.99
N ALA A 89 -10.67 -14.64 7.23
CA ALA A 89 -11.75 -15.57 7.58
C ALA A 89 -12.44 -15.15 8.90
N ALA A 90 -11.68 -14.58 9.84
CA ALA A 90 -12.20 -13.96 11.07
C ALA A 90 -12.83 -12.57 10.87
N GLY A 91 -13.02 -12.11 9.63
CA GLY A 91 -13.60 -10.81 9.29
C GLY A 91 -12.62 -9.63 9.30
N GLY A 92 -11.32 -9.90 9.47
CA GLY A 92 -10.25 -8.91 9.42
C GLY A 92 -10.12 -8.23 8.06
N LYS A 93 -9.57 -7.01 8.06
CA LYS A 93 -9.36 -6.19 6.86
C LYS A 93 -7.88 -5.96 6.61
N ILE A 94 -7.45 -6.18 5.37
CA ILE A 94 -6.07 -6.01 4.93
C ILE A 94 -5.96 -4.74 4.08
N VAL A 95 -5.00 -3.89 4.41
CA VAL A 95 -4.77 -2.61 3.73
C VAL A 95 -3.41 -2.64 3.03
N GLY A 96 -3.43 -2.65 1.71
CA GLY A 96 -2.23 -2.55 0.89
C GLY A 96 -1.67 -1.14 0.89
N THR A 97 -0.35 -0.96 0.91
CA THR A 97 0.29 0.36 0.99
C THR A 97 1.48 0.46 0.03
N PHE A 98 1.66 1.63 -0.61
CA PHE A 98 2.75 1.88 -1.57
C PHE A 98 3.76 2.94 -1.12
N CYS A 99 3.71 3.44 0.11
CA CYS A 99 4.70 4.37 0.65
C CYS A 99 4.68 4.46 2.19
N LEU A 100 5.82 4.79 2.78
CA LEU A 100 5.96 5.10 4.21
C LEU A 100 5.14 6.33 4.65
N GLN A 101 4.73 7.19 3.72
CA GLN A 101 3.86 8.34 3.99
C GLN A 101 2.40 7.96 4.30
N VAL A 102 2.03 6.68 4.16
CA VAL A 102 0.75 6.19 4.67
C VAL A 102 0.91 5.98 6.18
N PRO A 103 0.08 6.61 7.04
CA PRO A 103 0.17 6.49 8.49
C PRO A 103 -0.29 5.09 8.93
N GLU A 104 0.68 4.16 8.99
CA GLU A 104 0.49 2.75 9.31
C GLU A 104 -0.10 2.56 10.72
N GLU A 105 0.18 3.50 11.63
CA GLU A 105 -0.38 3.59 12.97
C GLU A 105 -1.91 3.54 12.95
N LEU A 106 -2.55 4.25 12.00
CA LEU A 106 -4.00 4.27 11.89
C LEU A 106 -4.56 2.94 11.39
N ILE A 107 -3.83 2.25 10.52
CA ILE A 107 -4.22 0.92 10.02
C ILE A 107 -4.22 -0.08 11.18
N TYR A 108 -3.14 -0.10 11.98
CA TYR A 108 -3.08 -0.93 13.19
C TYR A 108 -4.13 -0.53 14.22
N ALA A 109 -4.36 0.77 14.44
CA ALA A 109 -5.35 1.25 15.41
C ALA A 109 -6.79 0.85 15.04
N ALA A 110 -7.05 0.69 13.74
CA ALA A 110 -8.29 0.14 13.19
C ALA A 110 -8.41 -1.38 13.33
N GLY A 111 -7.38 -2.07 13.86
CA GLY A 111 -7.32 -3.52 13.92
C GLY A 111 -7.16 -4.17 12.54
N CYS A 112 -6.64 -3.44 11.55
CA CYS A 112 -6.35 -3.94 10.22
C CYS A 112 -4.88 -4.39 10.11
N ILE A 113 -4.58 -5.20 9.10
CA ILE A 113 -3.20 -5.59 8.78
C ILE A 113 -2.69 -4.76 7.58
N PRO A 114 -1.62 -3.98 7.73
CA PRO A 114 -0.96 -3.34 6.59
C PRO A 114 -0.06 -4.33 5.85
N ILE A 115 -0.06 -4.25 4.51
CA ILE A 115 0.90 -4.96 3.65
C ILE A 115 1.58 -3.96 2.72
N ARG A 116 2.92 -4.01 2.63
CA ARG A 116 3.70 -3.20 1.69
C ARG A 116 3.71 -3.88 0.32
N LEU A 117 3.24 -3.19 -0.71
CA LEU A 117 3.05 -3.75 -2.06
C LEU A 117 4.02 -3.18 -3.11
N SER A 118 4.89 -2.25 -2.73
CA SER A 118 5.95 -1.75 -3.63
C SER A 118 6.79 -2.93 -4.14
N CYS A 119 6.98 -3.01 -5.45
CA CYS A 119 7.67 -4.12 -6.10
C CYS A 119 8.84 -3.60 -6.94
N ALA A 120 9.86 -4.43 -7.08
CA ALA A 120 11.07 -4.16 -7.85
C ALA A 120 11.48 -5.41 -8.65
N PHE A 121 10.51 -6.16 -9.16
CA PHE A 121 10.76 -7.32 -9.99
C PHE A 121 10.86 -6.91 -11.47
N TYR A 122 12.04 -7.04 -12.07
CA TYR A 122 12.33 -6.49 -13.40
C TYR A 122 11.37 -7.01 -14.47
N ASP A 123 11.07 -8.31 -14.51
CA ASP A 123 10.25 -8.87 -15.59
C ASP A 123 8.79 -8.40 -15.54
N SER A 124 8.32 -7.96 -14.36
CA SER A 124 7.00 -7.33 -14.24
C SER A 124 6.91 -5.95 -14.91
N ILE A 125 8.05 -5.34 -15.29
CA ILE A 125 8.07 -4.05 -16.00
C ILE A 125 7.45 -4.21 -17.39
N SER A 126 7.83 -5.25 -18.13
CA SER A 126 7.33 -5.50 -19.50
C SER A 126 5.79 -5.57 -19.54
N VAL A 127 5.22 -6.25 -18.55
CA VAL A 127 3.76 -6.37 -18.34
C VAL A 127 3.09 -5.01 -18.14
N ALA A 128 3.75 -4.08 -17.45
CA ALA A 128 3.21 -2.75 -17.22
C ALA A 128 3.38 -1.81 -18.43
N GLU A 129 4.36 -2.05 -19.30
CA GLU A 129 4.61 -1.23 -20.50
C GLU A 129 3.51 -1.40 -21.56
N GLU A 130 2.72 -2.46 -21.49
CA GLU A 130 1.48 -2.61 -22.26
C GLU A 130 0.38 -1.62 -21.78
N ILE A 131 0.51 -1.04 -20.59
CA ILE A 131 -0.50 -0.20 -19.94
C ILE A 131 -0.01 1.25 -19.81
N ILE A 132 1.27 1.46 -19.53
CA ILE A 132 1.85 2.77 -19.25
C ILE A 132 3.17 3.00 -20.01
N PRO A 133 3.57 4.25 -20.25
CA PRO A 133 4.80 4.56 -20.98
C PRO A 133 6.09 4.00 -20.33
N SER A 134 7.02 3.55 -21.17
CA SER A 134 8.33 2.99 -20.77
C SER A 134 9.26 3.99 -20.06
N ASN A 135 9.05 5.30 -20.27
CA ASN A 135 9.80 6.36 -19.57
C ASN A 135 9.32 6.59 -18.12
N THR A 136 8.39 5.78 -17.60
CA THR A 136 7.93 5.84 -16.21
C THR A 136 8.95 5.20 -15.24
N CYS A 137 8.96 5.64 -13.97
CA CYS A 137 9.77 5.04 -12.90
C CYS A 137 9.67 3.49 -12.88
N PRO A 138 10.78 2.73 -12.84
CA PRO A 138 10.78 1.27 -12.85
C PRO A 138 9.97 0.64 -11.71
N MET A 139 10.00 1.23 -10.51
CA MET A 139 9.21 0.74 -9.37
C MET A 139 7.71 0.91 -9.62
N VAL A 140 7.29 2.00 -10.26
CA VAL A 140 5.87 2.19 -10.63
C VAL A 140 5.46 1.16 -11.67
N ARG A 141 6.26 0.97 -12.73
CA ARG A 141 6.02 -0.08 -13.73
C ARG A 141 5.94 -1.46 -13.09
N SER A 142 6.94 -1.86 -12.32
CA SER A 142 6.95 -3.15 -11.64
C SER A 142 5.73 -3.32 -10.71
N SER A 143 5.38 -2.31 -9.92
CA SER A 143 4.21 -2.37 -9.04
C SER A 143 2.88 -2.48 -9.78
N ILE A 144 2.74 -1.90 -10.98
CA ILE A 144 1.55 -2.07 -11.83
C ILE A 144 1.50 -3.47 -12.44
N GLY A 145 2.63 -3.96 -12.96
CA GLY A 145 2.68 -5.23 -13.68
C GLY A 145 2.63 -6.46 -12.77
N PHE A 146 3.23 -6.37 -11.58
CA PHE A 146 3.40 -7.53 -10.69
C PHE A 146 2.08 -8.22 -10.28
N PRO A 147 0.99 -7.51 -9.94
CA PRO A 147 -0.30 -8.14 -9.64
C PRO A 147 -0.88 -9.00 -10.77
N PHE A 148 -0.54 -8.74 -12.04
CA PHE A 148 -0.99 -9.53 -13.18
C PHE A 148 -0.25 -10.87 -13.29
N LEU A 149 0.96 -10.96 -12.71
CA LEU A 149 1.74 -12.20 -12.71
C LEU A 149 1.14 -13.27 -11.79
N LYS A 150 0.24 -12.93 -10.86
CA LYS A 150 -0.40 -13.89 -9.93
C LYS A 150 0.59 -14.82 -9.19
N ILE A 151 1.80 -14.33 -8.94
CA ILE A 151 2.87 -15.07 -8.26
C ILE A 151 2.62 -15.20 -6.76
N ASN A 152 2.11 -14.13 -6.13
CA ASN A 152 1.69 -14.15 -4.73
C ASN A 152 0.32 -13.47 -4.57
N PRO A 153 -0.43 -13.83 -3.52
CA PRO A 153 -1.82 -13.38 -3.39
C PRO A 153 -1.95 -12.02 -2.68
N PHE A 154 -0.86 -11.36 -2.28
CA PHE A 154 -0.93 -10.20 -1.36
C PHE A 154 -1.78 -9.04 -1.91
N PHE A 155 -1.65 -8.72 -3.21
CA PHE A 155 -2.46 -7.68 -3.84
C PHE A 155 -3.95 -8.05 -3.87
N ASP A 156 -4.25 -9.32 -4.16
CA ASP A 156 -5.62 -9.82 -4.25
C ASP A 156 -6.28 -9.94 -2.86
N MET A 157 -5.49 -10.25 -1.83
CA MET A 157 -5.94 -10.33 -0.43
C MET A 157 -6.30 -8.97 0.19
N CYS A 158 -5.73 -7.87 -0.29
CA CYS A 158 -6.04 -6.54 0.23
C CYS A 158 -7.52 -6.20 0.02
N ASP A 159 -8.20 -5.60 1.00
CA ASP A 159 -9.56 -5.07 0.83
C ASP A 159 -9.52 -3.71 0.12
N VAL A 160 -8.46 -2.94 0.38
CA VAL A 160 -8.19 -1.66 -0.27
C VAL A 160 -6.69 -1.43 -0.38
N VAL A 161 -6.28 -0.62 -1.35
CA VAL A 161 -4.91 -0.19 -1.58
C VAL A 161 -4.78 1.32 -1.33
N VAL A 162 -3.76 1.74 -0.61
CA VAL A 162 -3.50 3.15 -0.27
C VAL A 162 -2.24 3.63 -0.98
N ILE A 163 -2.41 4.63 -1.86
CA ILE A 163 -1.34 5.22 -2.66
C ILE A 163 -1.31 6.73 -2.37
N PRO A 164 -0.37 7.21 -1.55
CA PRO A 164 -0.24 8.64 -1.32
C PRO A 164 0.35 9.33 -2.55
N THR A 165 0.00 10.59 -2.72
CA THR A 165 0.34 11.43 -3.90
C THR A 165 1.76 12.01 -3.83
N THR A 166 2.75 11.20 -3.41
CA THR A 166 4.13 11.66 -3.15
C THR A 166 4.89 12.10 -4.39
N CYS A 167 4.65 11.45 -5.52
CA CYS A 167 5.27 11.78 -6.80
C CYS A 167 4.25 11.55 -7.91
N ASP A 168 4.48 12.15 -9.08
CA ASP A 168 3.52 12.08 -10.18
C ASP A 168 3.34 10.67 -10.72
N GLY A 169 4.41 9.86 -10.72
CA GLY A 169 4.32 8.44 -11.06
C GLY A 169 3.33 7.68 -10.17
N LYS A 170 3.33 7.93 -8.85
CA LYS A 170 2.37 7.29 -7.94
C LYS A 170 0.96 7.86 -8.05
N LYS A 171 0.81 9.16 -8.34
CA LYS A 171 -0.51 9.74 -8.63
C LYS A 171 -1.16 9.02 -9.81
N LYS A 172 -0.41 8.85 -10.92
CA LYS A 172 -0.89 8.12 -12.10
C LYS A 172 -1.03 6.62 -11.86
N MET A 173 -0.17 6.03 -11.06
CA MET A 173 -0.34 4.64 -10.61
C MET A 173 -1.67 4.44 -9.87
N ALA A 174 -2.09 5.39 -9.03
CA ALA A 174 -3.37 5.30 -8.34
C ALA A 174 -4.55 5.31 -9.31
N GLU A 175 -4.49 6.12 -10.37
CA GLU A 175 -5.49 6.15 -11.44
C GLU A 175 -5.56 4.78 -12.15
N VAL A 176 -4.43 4.25 -12.62
CA VAL A 176 -4.36 2.96 -13.30
C VAL A 176 -4.82 1.81 -12.41
N MET A 177 -4.33 1.73 -11.17
CA MET A 177 -4.68 0.65 -10.24
C MET A 177 -6.15 0.67 -9.81
N SER A 178 -6.82 1.83 -9.90
CA SER A 178 -8.26 1.96 -9.62
C SER A 178 -9.13 1.13 -10.56
N ASN A 179 -8.62 0.71 -11.72
CA ASN A 179 -9.33 -0.17 -12.64
C ASN A 179 -9.40 -1.62 -12.15
N TYR A 180 -8.49 -2.02 -11.24
CA TYR A 180 -8.30 -3.41 -10.81
C TYR A 180 -8.57 -3.63 -9.32
N LYS A 181 -8.37 -2.60 -8.50
CA LYS A 181 -8.58 -2.64 -7.05
C LYS A 181 -9.23 -1.36 -6.55
N HIS A 182 -9.89 -1.42 -5.39
CA HIS A 182 -10.29 -0.19 -4.71
C HIS A 182 -9.04 0.53 -4.20
N VAL A 183 -8.86 1.79 -4.61
CA VAL A 183 -7.70 2.61 -4.26
C VAL A 183 -8.14 3.83 -3.48
N TRP A 184 -7.44 4.12 -2.39
CA TRP A 184 -7.50 5.37 -1.66
C TRP A 184 -6.23 6.18 -1.86
N THR A 185 -6.39 7.46 -2.11
CA THR A 185 -5.27 8.41 -2.10
C THR A 185 -5.24 9.21 -0.80
N ILE A 186 -4.03 9.56 -0.38
CA ILE A 186 -3.75 10.57 0.65
C ILE A 186 -3.05 11.73 -0.08
N GLU A 187 -3.69 12.90 -0.08
CA GLU A 187 -3.18 14.08 -0.76
C GLU A 187 -2.12 14.79 0.08
N LEU A 188 -0.85 14.53 -0.19
CA LEU A 188 0.22 15.13 0.60
C LEU A 188 0.48 16.55 0.12
N PRO A 189 0.65 17.52 1.03
CA PRO A 189 1.17 18.82 0.66
C PRO A 189 2.59 18.69 0.11
N GLN A 190 2.98 19.60 -0.78
CA GLN A 190 4.34 19.66 -1.33
C GLN A 190 5.32 20.42 -0.43
N ASP A 191 4.79 21.14 0.55
CA ASP A 191 5.55 21.85 1.57
C ASP A 191 5.35 21.19 2.95
N LYS A 192 6.29 21.41 3.86
CA LYS A 192 6.29 20.94 5.24
C LYS A 192 6.38 22.08 6.26
N GLU A 193 6.78 23.27 5.83
CA GLU A 193 7.10 24.39 6.73
C GLU A 193 5.91 25.31 6.97
N HIS A 194 5.04 25.51 5.97
CA HIS A 194 3.88 26.38 6.11
C HIS A 194 2.73 25.73 6.90
N LEU A 195 2.04 26.55 7.69
CA LEU A 195 0.89 26.12 8.50
C LEU A 195 -0.24 25.52 7.66
N ASP A 196 -0.48 26.07 6.47
CA ASP A 196 -1.51 25.58 5.55
C ASP A 196 -1.22 24.15 5.07
N ALA A 197 0.05 23.82 4.84
CA ALA A 197 0.48 22.47 4.50
C ALA A 197 0.23 21.49 5.64
N ARG A 198 0.55 21.89 6.88
CA ARG A 198 0.24 21.09 8.08
C ARG A 198 -1.26 20.84 8.20
N ASP A 199 -2.09 21.85 7.99
CA ASP A 199 -3.54 21.74 8.09
C ASP A 199 -4.13 20.84 7.01
N GLN A 200 -3.63 20.94 5.76
CA GLN A 200 -3.97 20.02 4.68
C GLN A 200 -3.62 18.57 5.04
N TYR A 201 -2.40 18.33 5.53
CA TYR A 201 -1.97 16.98 5.92
C TYR A 201 -2.84 16.44 7.06
N LEU A 202 -3.10 17.25 8.09
CA LEU A 202 -3.94 16.84 9.22
C LEU A 202 -5.37 16.50 8.78
N LEU A 203 -5.94 17.24 7.84
CA LEU A 203 -7.23 16.92 7.25
C LEU A 203 -7.19 15.53 6.57
N GLN A 204 -6.16 15.25 5.76
CA GLN A 204 -6.01 13.98 5.07
C GLN A 204 -5.84 12.80 6.04
N VAL A 205 -5.10 12.97 7.13
CA VAL A 205 -4.98 11.97 8.21
C VAL A 205 -6.34 11.70 8.87
N LYS A 206 -7.13 12.74 9.16
CA LYS A 206 -8.48 12.59 9.73
C LYS A 206 -9.43 11.86 8.77
N LEU A 207 -9.41 12.21 7.49
CA LEU A 207 -10.20 11.54 6.46
C LEU A 207 -9.80 10.08 6.30
N PHE A 208 -8.50 9.79 6.35
CA PHE A 208 -8.02 8.41 6.29
C PHE A 208 -8.47 7.58 7.49
N LYS A 209 -8.44 8.15 8.71
CA LYS A 209 -9.05 7.54 9.89
C LYS A 209 -10.53 7.22 9.65
N GLU A 210 -11.32 8.17 9.14
CA GLU A 210 -12.74 7.94 8.85
C GLU A 210 -12.98 6.85 7.80
N ARG A 211 -12.14 6.78 6.76
CA ARG A 211 -12.18 5.70 5.75
C ARG A 211 -11.93 4.33 6.39
N LEU A 212 -10.96 4.22 7.28
CA LEU A 212 -10.68 2.99 8.03
C LEU A 212 -11.83 2.61 8.97
N GLU A 213 -12.44 3.59 9.65
CA GLU A 213 -13.61 3.34 10.50
C GLU A 213 -14.79 2.80 9.70
N ARG A 214 -15.04 3.33 8.49
CA ARG A 214 -16.08 2.82 7.60
C ARG A 214 -15.75 1.43 7.03
N LEU A 215 -14.50 1.18 6.66
CA LEU A 215 -14.05 -0.13 6.15
C LEU A 215 -14.23 -1.25 7.18
N THR A 216 -13.96 -0.95 8.45
CA THR A 216 -14.03 -1.91 9.55
C THR A 216 -15.37 -1.94 10.26
N GLY A 217 -16.20 -0.90 10.07
CA GLY A 217 -17.43 -0.69 10.84
C GLY A 217 -17.19 -0.33 12.31
N LYS A 218 -15.94 0.00 12.70
CA LYS A 218 -15.53 0.23 14.09
C LYS A 218 -14.93 1.62 14.25
N LYS A 219 -15.21 2.28 15.37
CA LYS A 219 -14.52 3.53 15.74
C LYS A 219 -13.08 3.26 16.18
N ILE A 220 -12.18 4.18 15.84
CA ILE A 220 -10.78 4.14 16.25
C ILE A 220 -10.61 5.08 17.44
N PRO A 221 -10.58 4.57 18.68
CA PRO A 221 -10.40 5.41 19.87
C PRO A 221 -8.97 5.94 19.94
N ARG A 222 -8.79 7.05 20.65
CA ARG A 222 -7.48 7.68 20.85
C ARG A 222 -6.45 6.73 21.45
N SER A 223 -6.85 5.92 22.42
CA SER A 223 -6.00 4.91 23.06
C SER A 223 -5.42 3.91 22.07
N ASN A 224 -6.19 3.47 21.08
CA ASN A 224 -5.69 2.57 20.04
C ASN A 224 -4.60 3.23 19.20
N ILE A 225 -4.79 4.51 18.83
CA ILE A 225 -3.80 5.27 18.07
C ILE A 225 -2.50 5.39 18.87
N GLU A 226 -2.59 5.76 20.15
CA GLU A 226 -1.41 5.88 21.04
C GLU A 226 -0.68 4.54 21.21
N ASN A 227 -1.42 3.44 21.36
CA ASN A 227 -0.85 2.10 21.46
C ASN A 227 -0.16 1.67 20.15
N SER A 228 -0.77 1.95 19.00
CA SER A 228 -0.18 1.66 17.68
C SER A 228 1.07 2.49 17.39
N ILE A 229 1.08 3.77 17.79
CA ILE A 229 2.30 4.62 17.73
C ILE A 229 3.42 3.98 18.54
N LYS A 230 3.16 3.63 19.81
CA LYS A 230 4.17 3.00 20.69
C LYS A 230 4.67 1.67 20.13
N LEU A 231 3.77 0.86 19.57
CA LEU A 231 4.13 -0.40 18.93
C LEU A 231 5.06 -0.19 17.74
N LEU A 232 4.75 0.76 16.86
CA LEU A 232 5.56 1.03 15.68
C LEU A 232 6.88 1.73 16.00
N GLN A 233 6.94 2.56 17.04
CA GLN A 233 8.20 3.13 17.53
C GLN A 233 9.18 2.05 18.00
N LYS A 234 8.70 0.97 18.66
CA LYS A 234 9.55 -0.18 19.02
C LYS A 234 10.21 -0.86 17.81
N ARG A 235 9.63 -0.73 16.61
CA ARG A 235 10.19 -1.27 15.37
C ARG A 235 11.37 -0.43 14.84
N THR A 236 11.40 0.87 15.13
CA THR A 236 12.37 1.82 14.57
C THR A 236 13.40 2.31 15.57
N THR A 237 13.11 2.21 16.87
CA THR A 237 14.03 2.58 17.95
C THR A 237 14.73 1.31 18.43
N ALA A 238 15.90 1.04 17.85
CA ALA A 238 16.84 0.00 18.28
C ALA A 238 18.11 0.66 18.82
#